data_AF-A0A378I424-F1
#
_entry.id   AF-A0A378I424-F1
#
_cell.length_a   1.000
_cell.length_b   1.000
_cell.length_c   1.000
_cell.angle_alpha   90.00
_cell.angle_beta   90.00
_cell.angle_gamma   90.00
#
_symmetry.space_group_name_H-M   'P 1'
#
loop_
_entity.id
_entity.type
_entity.pdbx_description
1 polymer ?
#
loop_
_entity_poly.entity_id
_entity_poly.type
_entity_poly.pdbx_seq_one_letter_code
_entity_poly.pdbx_strand_id
1 'polypeptide(L)'
;MSIRSWEYWVHAPLRNIFYHEKGFTMIEILLVIIIFIFFIVIFALPGYKLYHKWFSEASSPITKEQQQMIQSKQTIEPALVDDVKDAKLLAIENALNFYKLDNGFYPTSEQGLIALVKKPVTPPVPQHWVPYLKSIPASYRLVYYKNKPRVIDCSVSHNNEIWFMNIVQWLGLDPCN
;
A
#
# COMPACT_ATOMS: atom_id res chain seq x y z
N MET A 1 20.68 -62.22 -3.63
CA MET A 1 21.43 -60.99 -3.92
C MET A 1 20.47 -59.82 -3.72
N SER A 2 20.18 -59.31 -2.52
CA SER A 2 21.02 -58.58 -1.56
C SER A 2 22.05 -57.68 -2.24
N ILE A 3 21.84 -56.36 -2.20
CA ILE A 3 22.60 -55.42 -1.36
C ILE A 3 22.00 -54.00 -1.53
N ARG A 4 21.50 -53.45 -0.41
CA ARG A 4 21.32 -52.01 -0.16
C ARG A 4 22.69 -51.33 -0.21
N SER A 5 22.85 -50.20 -0.90
CA SER A 5 24.14 -49.49 -0.88
C SER A 5 24.02 -47.99 -1.19
N TRP A 6 23.16 -47.28 -0.46
CA TRP A 6 23.04 -45.81 -0.57
C TRP A 6 23.26 -45.09 0.78
N GLU A 7 23.88 -45.74 1.78
CA GLU A 7 24.11 -45.18 3.13
C GLU A 7 25.59 -45.04 3.54
N TYR A 8 26.50 -44.57 2.66
CA TYR A 8 27.91 -44.39 3.06
C TYR A 8 28.58 -43.08 2.64
N TRP A 9 27.88 -41.94 2.79
CA TRP A 9 28.56 -40.63 2.83
C TRP A 9 28.02 -39.69 3.90
N VAL A 10 27.73 -40.25 5.09
CA VAL A 10 27.63 -39.47 6.32
C VAL A 10 28.84 -39.87 7.17
N HIS A 11 29.68 -38.89 7.53
CA HIS A 11 30.91 -38.96 8.34
C HIS A 11 32.26 -39.09 7.60
N ALA A 12 32.74 -37.97 7.04
CA ALA A 12 34.18 -37.71 6.99
C ALA A 12 34.54 -36.70 8.11
N PRO A 13 35.47 -37.03 9.02
CA PRO A 13 35.84 -36.17 10.15
C PRO A 13 36.82 -35.06 9.75
N LEU A 14 36.62 -33.90 10.38
CA LEU A 14 37.36 -32.64 10.25
C LEU A 14 38.89 -32.81 10.27
N ARG A 15 39.59 -32.26 9.26
CA ARG A 15 40.93 -31.71 9.44
C ARG A 15 41.22 -30.63 8.40
N ASN A 16 41.38 -29.40 8.91
CA ASN A 16 42.01 -28.22 8.32
C ASN A 16 42.57 -28.39 6.91
N ILE A 17 41.80 -27.96 5.91
CA ILE A 17 42.38 -27.50 4.65
C ILE A 17 42.55 -26.00 4.79
N PHE A 18 43.75 -25.63 5.24
CA PHE A 18 44.47 -24.41 4.88
C PHE A 18 43.61 -23.24 4.36
N TYR A 19 43.43 -22.22 5.20
CA TYR A 19 43.38 -20.84 4.72
C TYR A 19 44.65 -20.61 3.91
N HIS A 20 44.54 -20.68 2.58
CA HIS A 20 45.66 -20.34 1.73
C HIS A 20 45.83 -18.83 1.81
N GLU A 21 46.99 -18.37 2.31
CA GLU A 21 47.47 -16.98 2.44
C GLU A 21 47.60 -16.22 1.10
N LYS A 22 46.68 -16.43 0.15
CA LYS A 22 46.60 -15.64 -1.07
C LYS A 22 45.75 -14.43 -0.73
N GLY A 23 46.41 -13.32 -0.35
CA GLY A 23 45.79 -12.00 -0.45
C GLY A 23 45.10 -11.89 -1.81
N PHE A 24 43.90 -11.29 -1.81
CA PHE A 24 43.08 -11.04 -3.00
C PHE A 24 44.00 -10.80 -4.20
N THR A 25 44.00 -11.73 -5.14
CA THR A 25 45.02 -11.71 -6.18
C THR A 25 44.85 -10.39 -6.97
N MET A 26 45.95 -9.70 -7.30
CA MET A 26 45.87 -8.40 -8.00
C MET A 26 44.97 -8.45 -9.24
N ILE A 27 44.84 -9.63 -9.85
CA ILE A 27 43.97 -9.88 -10.99
C ILE A 27 42.47 -9.82 -10.64
N GLU A 28 42.04 -10.31 -9.47
CA GLU A 28 40.63 -10.21 -9.03
C GLU A 28 40.22 -8.76 -8.78
N ILE A 29 41.09 -7.95 -8.19
CA ILE A 29 40.82 -6.51 -7.96
C ILE A 29 40.74 -5.77 -9.29
N LEU A 30 41.63 -6.08 -10.24
CA LEU A 30 41.60 -5.48 -11.58
C LEU A 30 40.32 -5.85 -12.34
N LEU A 31 39.82 -7.08 -12.23
CA LEU A 31 38.55 -7.49 -12.83
C LEU A 31 37.37 -6.71 -12.25
N VAL A 32 37.32 -6.53 -10.93
CA VAL A 32 36.25 -5.75 -10.28
C VAL A 32 36.29 -4.29 -10.72
N ILE A 33 37.48 -3.68 -10.81
CA ILE A 33 37.64 -2.28 -11.24
C ILE A 33 37.22 -2.09 -12.71
N ILE A 34 37.61 -3.00 -13.61
CA ILE A 34 37.23 -2.93 -15.04
C ILE A 34 35.71 -3.05 -15.19
N ILE A 35 35.09 -3.97 -14.46
CA ILE A 35 33.62 -4.13 -14.46
C ILE A 35 32.96 -2.85 -13.94
N PHE A 36 33.46 -2.28 -12.84
CA PHE A 36 32.90 -1.06 -12.27
C PHE A 36 33.05 0.15 -13.20
N ILE A 37 34.19 0.29 -13.88
CA ILE A 37 34.41 1.33 -14.90
C ILE A 37 33.49 1.13 -16.10
N PHE A 38 33.30 -0.11 -16.56
CA PHE A 38 32.37 -0.41 -17.65
C PHE A 38 30.93 -0.02 -17.29
N PHE A 39 30.49 -0.32 -16.07
CA PHE A 39 29.21 0.12 -15.56
C PHE A 39 29.14 1.65 -15.46
N ILE A 40 30.17 2.31 -14.92
CA ILE A 40 30.20 3.78 -14.85
C ILE A 40 30.12 4.38 -16.25
N VAL A 41 30.83 3.86 -17.26
CA VAL A 41 30.77 4.37 -18.64
C VAL A 41 29.40 4.15 -19.26
N ILE A 42 28.79 2.97 -19.08
CA ILE A 42 27.43 2.70 -19.57
C ILE A 42 26.40 3.64 -18.94
N PHE A 43 26.52 3.89 -17.63
CA PHE A 43 25.56 4.71 -16.88
C PHE A 43 25.87 6.21 -16.93
N ALA A 44 27.12 6.62 -17.19
CA ALA A 44 27.55 8.01 -17.27
C ALA A 44 27.60 8.58 -18.69
N LEU A 45 27.52 7.74 -19.74
CA LEU A 45 27.34 8.26 -21.10
C LEU A 45 25.90 8.81 -21.25
N PRO A 46 25.73 10.09 -21.58
CA PRO A 46 24.42 10.75 -21.67
C PRO A 46 23.73 10.35 -22.99
N GLY A 47 23.34 9.08 -23.09
CA GLY A 47 22.63 8.48 -24.22
C GLY A 47 21.30 7.82 -23.83
N TYR A 48 20.92 7.81 -22.55
CA TYR A 48 19.62 7.27 -22.10
C TYR A 48 18.42 8.11 -22.56
N LYS A 49 18.64 9.31 -23.13
CA LYS A 49 17.59 10.19 -23.67
C LYS A 49 16.77 9.56 -24.81
N LEU A 50 17.30 8.55 -25.50
CA LEU A 50 16.52 7.81 -26.51
C LEU A 50 15.61 6.74 -25.90
N TYR A 51 15.95 6.19 -24.73
CA TYR A 51 15.17 5.13 -24.08
C TYR A 51 13.81 5.65 -23.62
N HIS A 52 13.76 6.84 -23.02
CA HIS A 52 12.52 7.53 -22.66
C HIS A 52 11.63 7.81 -23.89
N LYS A 53 12.25 8.14 -25.04
CA LYS A 53 11.52 8.53 -26.26
C LYS A 53 10.87 7.34 -26.98
N TRP A 54 11.50 6.18 -26.95
CA TRP A 54 10.91 4.97 -27.55
C TRP A 54 9.75 4.42 -26.70
N PHE A 55 9.87 4.49 -25.37
CA PHE A 55 8.82 4.02 -24.46
C PHE A 55 7.54 4.89 -24.45
N SER A 56 7.62 6.16 -24.83
CA SER A 56 6.43 7.03 -24.94
C SER A 56 5.58 6.76 -26.19
N GLU A 57 6.15 6.12 -27.20
CA GLU A 57 5.51 5.93 -28.52
C GLU A 57 4.82 4.56 -28.66
N ALA A 58 5.19 3.59 -27.83
CA ALA A 58 4.70 2.20 -27.93
C ALA A 58 3.46 1.89 -27.07
N SER A 59 3.00 2.85 -26.25
CA SER A 59 1.76 2.70 -25.46
C SER A 59 0.59 3.29 -26.25
N SER A 60 -0.46 2.49 -26.44
CA SER A 60 -1.69 2.83 -27.17
C SER A 60 -2.18 4.27 -26.91
N PRO A 61 -2.60 5.02 -27.94
CA PRO A 61 -3.03 6.41 -27.76
C PRO A 61 -4.37 6.44 -27.01
N ILE A 62 -4.30 6.73 -25.71
CA ILE A 62 -5.41 7.36 -24.98
C ILE A 62 -5.78 8.61 -25.80
N THR A 63 -7.03 8.72 -26.23
CA THR A 63 -7.47 9.88 -27.02
C THR A 63 -7.17 11.16 -26.24
N LYS A 64 -6.79 12.23 -26.94
CA LYS A 64 -6.37 13.50 -26.31
C LYS A 64 -7.44 14.06 -25.35
N GLU A 65 -8.70 13.71 -25.56
CA GLU A 65 -9.83 14.00 -24.66
C GLU A 65 -9.76 13.22 -23.34
N GLN A 66 -9.43 11.92 -23.39
CA GLN A 66 -9.22 11.12 -22.18
C GLN A 66 -7.95 11.54 -21.44
N GLN A 67 -6.92 12.01 -22.16
CA GLN A 67 -5.74 12.61 -21.56
C GLN A 67 -6.05 13.90 -20.82
N GLN A 68 -6.97 14.73 -21.32
CA GLN A 68 -7.47 15.89 -20.57
C GLN A 68 -8.28 15.49 -19.33
N MET A 69 -9.09 14.43 -19.40
CA MET A 69 -9.83 13.91 -18.24
C MET A 69 -8.92 13.30 -17.16
N ILE A 70 -7.81 12.69 -17.56
CA ILE A 70 -6.80 12.14 -16.64
C ILE A 70 -5.92 13.26 -16.06
N GLN A 71 -5.55 14.25 -16.88
CA GLN A 71 -4.75 15.40 -16.45
C GLN A 71 -5.52 16.35 -15.52
N SER A 72 -6.83 16.51 -15.70
CA SER A 72 -7.66 17.25 -14.74
C SER A 72 -7.71 16.57 -13.36
N LYS A 73 -7.37 15.27 -13.30
CA LYS A 73 -7.32 14.50 -12.05
C LYS A 73 -5.96 14.58 -11.35
N GLN A 74 -4.92 15.10 -12.01
CA GLN A 74 -3.52 15.07 -11.52
C GLN A 74 -2.86 16.45 -11.34
N THR A 75 -3.60 17.55 -11.49
CA THR A 75 -3.09 18.91 -11.18
C THR A 75 -3.46 19.33 -9.76
N ILE A 76 -3.13 18.50 -8.77
CA ILE A 76 -3.26 18.87 -7.36
C ILE A 76 -1.90 18.58 -6.73
N GLU A 77 -1.21 19.64 -6.31
CA GLU A 77 0.14 19.65 -5.74
C GLU A 77 0.36 18.52 -4.71
N PRO A 78 1.58 17.97 -4.58
CA PRO A 78 1.87 16.91 -3.61
C PRO A 78 1.80 17.36 -2.13
N ALA A 79 1.54 18.64 -1.85
CA ALA A 79 1.18 19.15 -0.51
C ALA A 79 -0.36 19.21 -0.27
N LEU A 80 -1.15 18.95 -1.31
CA LEU A 80 -2.61 19.18 -1.39
C LEU A 80 -3.35 17.83 -1.63
N VAL A 81 -2.67 16.70 -1.43
CA VAL A 81 -3.26 15.35 -1.50
C VAL A 81 -4.15 15.06 -0.29
N ASP A 82 -3.93 15.74 0.84
CA ASP A 82 -4.89 15.77 1.95
C ASP A 82 -6.22 16.48 1.58
N ASP A 83 -6.20 17.33 0.55
CA ASP A 83 -7.35 18.13 0.10
C ASP A 83 -8.18 17.47 -1.00
N VAL A 84 -7.71 16.38 -1.65
CA VAL A 84 -8.55 15.53 -2.52
C VAL A 84 -9.27 14.48 -1.70
N LYS A 85 -9.89 14.94 -0.62
CA LYS A 85 -10.75 14.10 0.19
C LYS A 85 -12.08 13.95 -0.53
N ASP A 86 -12.51 12.72 -0.78
CA ASP A 86 -13.78 12.48 -1.47
C ASP A 86 -14.89 13.32 -0.83
N ALA A 87 -15.67 14.04 -1.64
CA ALA A 87 -16.73 14.92 -1.13
C ALA A 87 -17.71 14.16 -0.21
N LYS A 88 -17.89 12.85 -0.46
CA LYS A 88 -18.68 11.96 0.39
C LYS A 88 -18.00 11.67 1.73
N LEU A 89 -16.69 11.43 1.73
CA LEU A 89 -15.90 11.21 2.94
C LEU A 89 -15.95 12.44 3.85
N LEU A 90 -15.75 13.64 3.28
CA LEU A 90 -15.91 14.91 4.00
C LEU A 90 -17.30 15.08 4.61
N ALA A 91 -18.36 14.77 3.85
CA ALA A 91 -19.73 14.85 4.36
C ALA A 91 -19.98 13.91 5.54
N ILE A 92 -19.44 12.68 5.49
CA ILE A 92 -19.58 11.71 6.58
C ILE A 92 -18.81 12.18 7.83
N GLU A 93 -17.61 12.72 7.67
CA GLU A 93 -16.85 13.24 8.81
C GLU A 93 -17.50 14.45 9.46
N ASN A 94 -18.04 15.37 8.67
CA ASN A 94 -18.80 16.50 9.18
C ASN A 94 -20.04 16.02 9.94
N ALA A 95 -20.77 15.03 9.40
CA ALA A 95 -21.90 14.42 10.09
C ALA A 95 -21.49 13.76 11.42
N LEU A 96 -20.35 13.07 11.49
CA LEU A 96 -19.82 12.52 12.74
C LEU A 96 -19.51 13.63 13.74
N ASN A 97 -18.94 14.75 13.29
CA ASN A 97 -18.64 15.88 14.16
C ASN A 97 -19.93 16.52 14.70
N PHE A 98 -20.96 16.71 13.88
CA PHE A 98 -22.26 17.19 14.34
C PHE A 98 -22.92 16.23 15.33
N TYR A 99 -22.88 14.92 15.06
CA TYR A 99 -23.37 13.91 16.00
C TYR A 99 -22.71 14.06 17.38
N LYS A 100 -21.39 14.25 17.41
CA LYS A 100 -20.64 14.48 18.65
C LYS A 100 -20.98 15.82 19.29
N LEU A 101 -21.19 16.88 18.52
CA LEU A 101 -21.56 18.19 19.06
C LEU A 101 -22.91 18.12 19.78
N ASP A 102 -23.89 17.42 19.22
CA ASP A 102 -25.24 17.32 19.80
C ASP A 102 -25.32 16.34 20.97
N ASN A 103 -24.56 15.24 20.92
CA ASN A 103 -24.66 14.14 21.88
C ASN A 103 -23.47 14.02 22.84
N GLY A 104 -22.37 14.73 22.58
CA GLY A 104 -21.13 14.70 23.36
C GLY A 104 -20.18 13.54 23.04
N PHE A 105 -20.60 12.54 22.26
CA PHE A 105 -19.82 11.36 21.91
C PHE A 105 -20.01 10.95 20.45
N TYR A 106 -19.03 10.24 19.88
CA TYR A 106 -19.16 9.63 18.55
C TYR A 106 -19.92 8.29 18.62
N PRO A 107 -20.58 7.85 17.54
CA PRO A 107 -21.29 6.56 17.51
C PRO A 107 -20.32 5.39 17.63
N THR A 108 -20.68 4.33 18.35
CA THR A 108 -19.77 3.19 18.60
C THR A 108 -19.46 2.39 17.33
N SER A 109 -18.45 1.52 17.37
CA SER A 109 -18.14 0.61 16.26
C SER A 109 -19.32 -0.30 15.90
N GLU A 110 -20.07 -0.76 16.90
CA GLU A 110 -21.27 -1.60 16.72
C GLU A 110 -22.44 -0.84 16.10
N GLN A 111 -22.61 0.43 16.48
CA GLN A 111 -23.60 1.33 15.86
C GLN A 111 -23.21 1.69 14.41
N GLY A 112 -21.91 1.87 14.18
CA GLY A 112 -21.32 2.17 12.89
C GLY A 112 -21.79 3.50 12.29
N LEU A 113 -21.60 3.66 10.98
CA LEU A 113 -22.08 4.84 10.27
C LEU A 113 -23.61 4.92 10.22
N ILE A 114 -24.31 3.79 10.37
CA ILE A 114 -25.78 3.72 10.27
C ILE A 114 -26.46 4.64 11.29
N ALA A 115 -25.81 4.90 12.44
CA ALA A 115 -26.25 5.86 13.45
C ALA A 115 -26.43 7.30 12.93
N LEU A 116 -25.82 7.65 11.80
CA LEU A 116 -25.95 8.97 11.17
C LEU A 116 -27.23 9.10 10.32
N VAL A 117 -27.82 7.98 9.89
CA VAL A 117 -29.05 7.95 9.06
C VAL A 117 -30.25 7.55 9.90
N LYS A 118 -30.08 6.60 10.83
CA LYS A 118 -31.16 6.11 11.70
C LYS A 118 -30.73 6.19 13.16
N LYS A 119 -31.66 6.63 14.02
CA LYS A 119 -31.41 6.70 15.47
C LYS A 119 -31.00 5.31 16.01
N PRO A 120 -29.82 5.18 16.63
CA PRO A 120 -29.41 3.93 17.24
C PRO A 120 -30.23 3.65 18.50
N VAL A 121 -30.55 2.38 18.72
CA VAL A 121 -31.26 1.88 19.92
C VAL A 121 -30.30 1.25 20.93
N THR A 122 -29.07 0.97 20.51
CA THR A 122 -28.04 0.38 21.37
C THR A 122 -27.42 1.45 22.26
N PRO A 123 -27.09 1.13 23.51
CA PRO A 123 -26.34 2.04 24.38
C PRO A 123 -24.95 2.35 23.79
N PRO A 124 -24.45 3.60 23.87
CA PRO A 124 -25.11 4.79 24.40
C PRO A 124 -26.19 5.33 23.44
N VAL A 125 -27.39 5.54 23.97
CA VAL A 125 -28.54 6.05 23.18
C VAL A 125 -28.46 7.57 23.12
N PRO A 126 -28.44 8.19 21.92
CA PRO A 126 -28.37 9.63 21.77
C PRO A 126 -29.68 10.29 22.20
N GLN A 127 -29.57 11.34 23.01
CA GLN A 127 -30.71 12.10 23.51
C GLN A 127 -31.19 13.13 22.48
N HIS A 128 -30.27 13.85 21.84
CA HIS A 128 -30.56 14.91 20.86
C HIS A 128 -30.20 14.46 19.44
N TRP A 129 -30.79 13.35 19.00
CA TRP A 129 -30.52 12.80 17.67
C TRP A 129 -31.37 13.46 16.58
N VAL A 130 -30.72 13.81 15.47
CA VAL A 130 -31.34 14.21 14.20
C VAL A 130 -30.76 13.39 13.05
N PRO A 131 -31.45 13.25 11.91
CA PRO A 131 -30.85 12.62 10.73
C PRO A 131 -29.76 13.52 10.13
N TYR A 132 -28.49 13.11 10.24
CA TYR A 132 -27.34 13.87 9.75
C TYR A 132 -27.01 13.59 8.28
N LEU A 133 -27.38 12.40 7.78
CA LEU A 133 -27.19 12.00 6.39
C LEU A 133 -28.48 11.40 5.82
N LYS A 134 -28.70 11.60 4.52
CA LYS A 134 -29.81 10.96 3.80
C LYS A 134 -29.54 9.47 3.53
N SER A 135 -28.30 9.16 3.18
CA SER A 135 -27.87 7.82 2.82
C SER A 135 -26.36 7.70 2.96
N ILE A 136 -25.87 6.53 3.35
CA ILE A 136 -24.45 6.22 3.41
C ILE A 136 -24.12 5.25 2.28
N PRO A 137 -23.07 5.49 1.48
CA PRO A 137 -22.63 4.52 0.49
C PRO A 137 -22.05 3.28 1.19
N ALA A 138 -22.41 2.09 0.72
CA ALA A 138 -21.99 0.82 1.32
C ALA A 138 -20.46 0.59 1.31
N SER A 139 -19.73 1.34 0.48
CA SER A 139 -18.26 1.30 0.45
C SER A 139 -17.60 1.90 1.68
N TYR A 140 -18.27 2.77 2.44
CA TYR A 140 -17.63 3.41 3.60
C TYR A 140 -17.90 2.66 4.89
N ARG A 141 -16.89 2.60 5.76
CA ARG A 141 -16.99 1.97 7.08
C ARG A 141 -16.36 2.84 8.17
N LEU A 142 -16.93 2.80 9.38
CA LEU A 142 -16.39 3.47 10.57
C LEU A 142 -15.51 2.51 11.35
N VAL A 143 -14.26 2.91 11.58
CA VAL A 143 -13.28 2.15 12.36
C VAL A 143 -12.72 3.04 13.47
N TYR A 144 -12.39 2.44 14.60
CA TYR A 144 -11.77 3.14 15.72
C TYR A 144 -10.29 2.78 15.82
N TYR A 145 -9.43 3.80 15.79
CA TYR A 145 -8.00 3.63 16.04
C TYR A 145 -7.57 4.56 17.16
N LYS A 146 -7.02 4.00 18.25
CA LYS A 146 -6.64 4.75 19.46
C LYS A 146 -7.77 5.66 19.97
N ASN A 147 -8.99 5.13 20.07
CA ASN A 147 -10.22 5.85 20.44
C ASN A 147 -10.57 7.07 19.57
N LYS A 148 -10.02 7.16 18.36
CA LYS A 148 -10.40 8.18 17.37
C LYS A 148 -11.21 7.52 16.24
N PRO A 149 -12.39 8.07 15.89
CA PRO A 149 -13.14 7.56 14.74
C PRO A 149 -12.37 7.87 13.45
N ARG A 150 -12.34 6.91 12.55
CA ARG A 150 -11.76 7.02 11.20
C ARG A 150 -12.75 6.41 10.22
N VAL A 151 -13.00 7.14 9.14
CA VAL A 151 -13.82 6.65 8.04
C VAL A 151 -12.88 6.12 6.97
N ILE A 152 -13.08 4.87 6.57
CA ILE A 152 -12.31 4.22 5.52
C ILE A 152 -13.22 3.99 4.30
N ASP A 153 -12.66 4.17 3.11
CA ASP A 153 -13.32 3.80 1.85
C ASP A 153 -12.85 2.41 1.41
N CYS A 154 -13.75 1.43 1.48
CA CYS A 154 -13.52 0.06 1.06
C CYS A 154 -13.63 -0.14 -0.46
N SER A 155 -14.04 0.88 -1.23
CA SER A 155 -14.06 0.80 -2.70
C SER A 155 -12.69 1.05 -3.34
N VAL A 156 -11.81 1.79 -2.66
CA VAL A 156 -10.45 2.07 -3.11
C VAL A 156 -9.54 0.94 -2.63
N SER A 157 -9.40 -0.09 -3.46
CA SER A 157 -8.38 -1.12 -3.28
C SER A 157 -7.01 -0.44 -3.30
N HIS A 158 -6.30 -0.44 -2.17
CA HIS A 158 -4.88 -0.06 -2.12
C HIS A 158 -4.07 -1.20 -2.75
N ASN A 159 -4.19 -1.35 -4.06
CA ASN A 159 -3.63 -2.44 -4.87
C ASN A 159 -2.17 -2.21 -5.30
N ASN A 160 -1.50 -1.22 -4.71
CA ASN A 160 -0.12 -0.86 -5.00
C ASN A 160 0.93 -1.44 -4.02
N GLU A 161 0.57 -2.26 -3.03
CA GLU A 161 1.52 -3.09 -2.26
C GLU A 161 1.08 -4.56 -2.20
N ILE A 162 1.37 -5.30 -3.27
CA ILE A 162 0.87 -6.66 -3.55
C ILE A 162 1.34 -7.73 -2.53
N TRP A 163 2.34 -7.46 -1.69
CA TRP A 163 2.93 -8.48 -0.80
C TRP A 163 2.46 -8.44 0.67
N PHE A 164 1.98 -7.30 1.18
CA PHE A 164 1.45 -7.22 2.56
C PHE A 164 -0.06 -7.49 2.65
N MET A 165 -0.81 -7.18 1.59
CA MET A 165 -2.29 -7.26 1.61
C MET A 165 -2.83 -8.69 1.57
N ASN A 166 -2.06 -9.66 1.04
CA ASN A 166 -2.51 -11.06 1.01
C ASN A 166 -2.59 -11.68 2.42
N ILE A 167 -1.73 -11.27 3.35
CA ILE A 167 -1.72 -11.84 4.71
C ILE A 167 -2.87 -11.26 5.54
N VAL A 168 -3.10 -9.95 5.48
CA VAL A 168 -4.18 -9.29 6.26
C VAL A 168 -5.55 -9.82 5.84
N GLN A 169 -5.75 -10.01 4.53
CA GLN A 169 -6.97 -10.58 3.98
C GLN A 169 -7.14 -12.07 4.32
N TRP A 170 -6.06 -12.87 4.30
CA TRP A 170 -6.10 -14.27 4.74
C TRP A 170 -6.37 -14.44 6.23
N LEU A 171 -5.86 -13.53 7.06
CA LEU A 171 -6.07 -13.54 8.51
C LEU A 171 -7.44 -12.97 8.92
N GLY A 172 -8.26 -12.51 7.96
CA GLY A 172 -9.56 -11.90 8.24
C GLY A 172 -9.45 -10.63 9.09
N LEU A 173 -8.31 -9.94 9.02
CA LEU A 173 -8.04 -8.72 9.79
C LEU A 173 -8.43 -7.44 9.02
N ASP A 174 -8.94 -7.60 7.80
CA ASP A 174 -9.36 -6.47 6.99
C ASP A 174 -10.59 -5.81 7.61
N PRO A 175 -10.53 -4.50 7.91
CA PRO A 175 -11.66 -3.81 8.48
C PRO A 175 -12.83 -3.69 7.50
N CYS A 176 -12.67 -4.05 6.22
CA CYS A 176 -13.67 -3.95 5.16
C CYS A 176 -14.33 -5.29 4.77
N ASN A 177 -13.77 -6.43 5.20
CA ASN A 177 -14.35 -7.76 4.97
C ASN A 177 -15.22 -8.20 6.15
#